data_AF-A0A969AHY9-F1
#
_entry.id   AF-A0A969AHY9-F1
#
_cell.length_a   1.000
_cell.length_b   1.000
_cell.length_c   1.000
_cell.angle_alpha   90.00
_cell.angle_beta   90.00
_cell.angle_gamma   90.00
#
_symmetry.space_group_name_H-M   'P 1'
#
loop_
_entity.id
_entity.type
_entity.pdbx_description
1 polymer ?
#
loop_
_entity_poly.entity_id
_entity_poly.type
_entity_poly.pdbx_seq_one_letter_code
_entity_poly.pdbx_strand_id
1 'polypeptide(L)'
;MSEDSQGLEQILGTTITEYTPNAIKFSNLSLGALEQLLDQGYTREDKYYNGSPTIAKFIKFGKRCVEMRAVATFDGVGFKNQSSDVAIDAIEVVGVKDLDFAGEFIKFVQGCDEIEVSSEYLFAWWD
;
A
#
# COMPACT_ATOMS: atom_id res chain seq x y z
N MET A 1 18.90 15.36 8.92
CA MET A 1 18.10 14.14 8.68
C MET A 1 18.16 13.35 9.96
N SER A 2 17.03 13.00 10.55
CA SER A 2 16.99 12.08 11.70
C SER A 2 17.31 10.66 11.23
N GLU A 3 17.82 9.82 12.13
CA GLU A 3 18.08 8.39 11.87
C GLU A 3 16.82 7.68 11.36
N ASP A 4 15.64 8.09 11.83
CA ASP A 4 14.34 7.56 11.43
C ASP A 4 14.07 7.71 9.93
N SER A 5 14.47 8.83 9.31
CA SER A 5 14.27 9.05 7.86
C SER A 5 15.17 8.16 7.01
N GLN A 6 16.37 7.80 7.49
CA GLN A 6 17.27 6.91 6.76
C GLN A 6 16.76 5.47 6.72
N GLY A 7 16.15 4.98 7.80
CA GLY A 7 15.56 3.64 7.82
C GLY A 7 14.31 3.54 6.93
N LEU A 8 13.45 4.56 6.93
CA LEU A 8 12.30 4.62 6.03
C LEU A 8 12.73 4.60 4.55
N GLU A 9 13.68 5.47 4.18
CA GLU A 9 14.19 5.54 2.81
C GLU A 9 14.86 4.23 2.36
N GLN A 10 15.47 3.46 3.28
CA GLN A 10 16.02 2.14 2.98
C GLN A 10 14.94 1.11 2.67
N ILE A 11 13.81 1.13 3.39
CA ILE A 11 12.69 0.20 3.15
C ILE A 11 11.99 0.53 1.83
N LEU A 12 11.77 1.83 1.58
CA LEU A 12 11.13 2.27 0.33
C LEU A 12 12.07 2.02 -0.87
N GLY A 13 13.35 2.40 -0.76
CA GLY A 13 14.35 2.12 -1.78
C GLY A 13 13.95 2.64 -3.16
N THR A 14 13.85 1.75 -4.14
CA THR A 14 13.52 2.11 -5.54
C THR A 14 12.05 2.45 -5.77
N THR A 15 11.19 2.29 -4.76
CA THR A 15 9.77 2.65 -4.86
C THR A 15 9.56 4.16 -4.75
N ILE A 16 10.54 4.90 -4.23
CA ILE A 16 10.42 6.36 -4.04
C ILE A 16 10.26 7.05 -5.39
N THR A 17 9.16 7.79 -5.54
CA THR A 17 8.82 8.53 -6.77
C THR A 17 9.08 10.03 -6.62
N GLU A 18 8.89 10.59 -5.43
CA GLU A 18 9.00 12.02 -5.20
C GLU A 18 9.41 12.34 -3.76
N TYR A 19 10.30 13.32 -3.59
CA TYR A 19 10.56 13.96 -2.30
C TYR A 19 9.91 15.34 -2.26
N THR A 20 9.06 15.56 -1.27
CA THR A 20 8.53 16.88 -0.94
C THR A 20 9.19 17.40 0.35
N PRO A 21 8.99 18.68 0.73
CA PRO A 21 9.49 19.20 2.00
C PRO A 21 9.02 18.39 3.22
N ASN A 22 7.80 17.85 3.18
CA ASN A 22 7.16 17.22 4.34
C ASN A 22 6.89 15.71 4.18
N ALA A 23 7.10 15.15 2.99
CA ALA A 23 6.71 13.78 2.66
C ALA A 23 7.64 13.13 1.63
N ILE A 24 7.59 11.81 1.57
CA ILE A 24 8.19 10.95 0.55
C ILE A 24 7.03 10.19 -0.09
N LYS A 25 6.83 10.36 -1.39
CA LYS A 25 5.87 9.54 -2.13
C LYS A 25 6.57 8.30 -2.67
N PHE A 26 5.86 7.20 -2.70
CA PHE A 26 6.35 5.94 -3.26
C PHE A 26 5.27 5.23 -4.06
N SER A 27 5.70 4.38 -4.98
CA SER A 27 4.83 3.49 -5.73
C SER A 27 5.43 2.10 -5.89
N ASN A 28 4.58 1.12 -6.15
CA ASN A 28 4.97 -0.28 -6.33
C ASN A 28 5.63 -0.91 -5.09
N LEU A 29 5.24 -0.49 -3.88
CA LEU A 29 5.72 -1.10 -2.64
C LEU A 29 5.23 -2.55 -2.55
N SER A 30 6.15 -3.49 -2.29
CA SER A 30 5.80 -4.90 -2.12
C SER A 30 5.12 -5.16 -0.78
N LEU A 31 4.36 -6.26 -0.69
CA LEU A 31 3.82 -6.75 0.59
C LEU A 31 4.88 -6.93 1.67
N GLY A 32 6.05 -7.50 1.33
CA GLY A 32 7.12 -7.70 2.31
C GLY A 32 7.68 -6.38 2.84
N ALA A 33 7.78 -5.36 1.99
CA ALA A 33 8.19 -4.03 2.43
C ALA A 33 7.11 -3.33 3.28
N LEU A 34 5.83 -3.52 2.97
CA LEU A 34 4.73 -3.03 3.81
C LEU A 34 4.72 -3.68 5.21
N GLU A 35 4.95 -5.00 5.28
CA GLU A 35 5.13 -5.71 6.56
C GLU A 35 6.34 -5.18 7.33
N GLN A 36 7.46 -4.93 6.63
CA GLN A 36 8.66 -4.36 7.26
C GLN A 36 8.42 -2.93 7.79
N LEU A 37 7.63 -2.10 7.11
CA LEU A 37 7.24 -0.78 7.61
C LEU A 37 6.42 -0.88 8.90
N LEU A 38 5.52 -1.88 9.00
CA LEU A 38 4.75 -2.14 10.21
C LEU A 38 5.65 -2.62 11.34
N ASP A 39 6.51 -3.60 11.08
CA ASP A 39 7.41 -4.20 12.07
C ASP A 39 8.41 -3.20 12.66
N GLN A 40 8.87 -2.24 11.84
CA GLN A 40 9.79 -1.19 12.27
C GLN A 40 9.10 0.07 12.82
N GLY A 41 7.76 0.07 12.90
CA GLY A 41 7.00 1.18 13.48
C GLY A 41 6.91 2.42 12.59
N TYR A 42 7.14 2.28 11.28
CA TYR A 42 6.91 3.36 10.29
C TYR A 42 5.43 3.51 9.91
N THR A 43 4.58 2.55 10.30
CA THR A 43 3.12 2.66 10.24
C THR A 43 2.48 1.89 11.41
N ARG A 44 1.15 1.80 11.44
CA ARG A 44 0.38 1.06 12.46
C ARG A 44 -0.74 0.25 11.83
N GLU A 45 -1.13 -0.85 12.46
CA GLU A 45 -2.20 -1.73 11.97
C GLU A 45 -3.52 -1.01 11.69
N ASP A 46 -3.84 0.01 12.49
CA ASP A 46 -5.06 0.81 12.45
C ASP A 46 -4.96 2.05 11.56
N LYS A 47 -3.78 2.35 11.02
CA LYS A 47 -3.55 3.49 10.13
C LYS A 47 -4.32 3.30 8.83
N TYR A 48 -4.98 4.35 8.39
CA TYR A 48 -5.69 4.45 7.11
C TYR A 48 -5.55 5.88 6.56
N TYR A 49 -5.92 6.08 5.29
CA TYR A 49 -5.90 7.37 4.61
C TYR A 49 -7.18 7.54 3.79
N ASN A 50 -7.94 8.60 4.04
CA ASN A 50 -9.12 9.00 3.24
C ASN A 50 -10.08 7.86 2.86
N GLY A 51 -10.47 7.08 3.87
CA GLY A 51 -11.43 5.98 3.69
C GLY A 51 -10.80 4.68 3.18
N SER A 52 -9.49 4.65 2.95
CA SER A 52 -8.77 3.44 2.58
C SER A 52 -8.87 2.35 3.67
N PRO A 53 -8.69 1.08 3.30
CA PRO A 53 -8.49 0.00 4.26
C PRO A 53 -7.35 0.32 5.24
N THR A 54 -7.41 -0.26 6.44
CA THR A 54 -6.29 -0.12 7.37
C THR A 54 -5.08 -0.92 6.88
N ILE A 55 -3.87 -0.60 7.36
CA ILE A 55 -2.65 -1.37 7.04
C ILE A 55 -2.83 -2.87 7.30
N ALA A 56 -3.46 -3.25 8.42
CA ALA A 56 -3.73 -4.65 8.71
C ALA A 56 -4.63 -5.31 7.64
N LYS A 57 -5.60 -4.56 7.09
CA LYS A 57 -6.46 -5.04 5.99
C LYS A 57 -5.68 -5.14 4.68
N PHE A 58 -4.82 -4.18 4.35
CA PHE A 58 -3.92 -4.26 3.19
C PHE A 58 -3.00 -5.47 3.26
N ILE A 59 -2.33 -5.71 4.39
CA ILE A 59 -1.46 -6.88 4.58
C ILE A 59 -2.27 -8.18 4.45
N LYS A 60 -3.44 -8.26 5.07
CA LYS A 60 -4.31 -9.44 4.98
C LYS A 60 -4.74 -9.70 3.53
N PHE A 61 -5.11 -8.67 2.80
CA PHE A 61 -5.51 -8.80 1.40
C PHE A 61 -4.31 -9.16 0.49
N GLY A 62 -3.14 -8.56 0.72
CA GLY A 62 -1.91 -8.91 0.01
C GLY A 62 -1.51 -10.38 0.21
N LYS A 63 -1.64 -10.92 1.43
CA LYS A 63 -1.44 -12.36 1.70
C LYS A 63 -2.41 -13.23 0.92
N ARG A 64 -3.67 -12.79 0.82
CA ARG A 64 -4.68 -13.47 0.01
C ARG A 64 -4.32 -13.45 -1.48
N CYS A 65 -3.76 -12.36 -2.01
CA CYS A 65 -3.24 -12.31 -3.39
C CYS A 65 -2.15 -13.37 -3.60
N VAL A 66 -1.20 -13.50 -2.67
CA VAL A 66 -0.11 -14.49 -2.74
C VAL A 66 -0.64 -15.93 -2.79
N GLU A 67 -1.64 -16.28 -1.99
CA GLU A 67 -2.26 -17.62 -1.98
C GLU A 67 -2.79 -18.04 -3.35
N MET A 68 -3.24 -17.08 -4.15
CA MET A 68 -3.78 -17.30 -5.49
C MET A 68 -2.77 -17.05 -6.60
N ARG A 69 -1.50 -16.80 -6.27
CA ARG A 69 -0.43 -16.46 -7.21
C ARG A 69 -0.65 -15.13 -7.96
N ALA A 70 -1.36 -14.20 -7.34
CA ALA A 70 -1.43 -12.81 -7.74
C ALA A 70 -0.39 -11.98 -6.96
N VAL A 71 -0.05 -10.80 -7.47
CA VAL A 71 0.90 -9.88 -6.84
C VAL A 71 0.17 -8.59 -6.53
N ALA A 72 0.16 -8.20 -5.25
CA ALA A 72 -0.32 -6.90 -4.81
C ALA A 72 0.87 -5.95 -4.57
N THR A 73 0.74 -4.74 -5.09
CA THR A 73 1.65 -3.62 -4.83
C THR A 73 0.87 -2.43 -4.26
N PHE A 74 1.58 -1.58 -3.52
CA PHE A 74 0.96 -0.48 -2.78
C PHE A 74 1.67 0.83 -3.08
N ASP A 75 0.87 1.89 -3.23
CA ASP A 75 1.35 3.25 -3.37
C ASP A 75 0.98 4.04 -2.11
N GLY A 76 1.71 5.12 -1.86
CA GLY A 76 1.45 5.90 -0.67
C GLY A 76 2.44 7.00 -0.39
N VAL A 77 2.35 7.49 0.85
CA VAL A 77 3.12 8.61 1.35
C VAL A 77 3.66 8.32 2.74
N GLY A 78 4.93 8.65 2.97
CA GLY A 78 5.56 8.70 4.29
C GLY A 78 5.86 10.13 4.71
N PHE A 79 5.30 10.59 5.83
CA PHE A 79 5.52 11.96 6.31
C PHE A 79 6.81 12.06 7.16
N LYS A 80 7.69 13.01 6.81
CA LYS A 80 9.05 13.12 7.38
C LYS A 80 9.09 13.63 8.82
N ASN A 81 8.04 14.32 9.27
CA ASN A 81 8.01 15.01 10.56
C ASN A 81 7.19 14.27 11.63
N GLN A 82 6.68 13.08 11.32
CA GLN A 82 5.84 12.29 12.22
C GLN A 82 6.33 10.84 12.22
N SER A 83 6.63 10.31 13.39
CA SER A 83 6.89 8.88 13.55
C SER A 83 5.61 8.08 13.24
N SER A 84 5.76 6.93 12.59
CA SER A 84 4.65 6.05 12.23
C SER A 84 3.60 6.65 11.28
N ASP A 85 4.05 7.44 10.30
CA ASP A 85 3.16 8.18 9.41
C ASP A 85 3.33 7.78 7.94
N VAL A 86 3.59 6.49 7.67
CA VAL A 86 3.37 5.93 6.34
C VAL A 86 1.92 5.52 6.19
N ALA A 87 1.27 5.99 5.13
CA ALA A 87 -0.07 5.62 4.75
C ALA A 87 -0.10 5.10 3.31
N ILE A 88 -1.04 4.17 3.06
CA ILE A 88 -1.30 3.60 1.74
C ILE A 88 -2.54 4.28 1.17
N ASP A 89 -2.39 4.81 -0.05
CA ASP A 89 -3.43 5.51 -0.79
C ASP A 89 -3.80 4.82 -2.10
N ALA A 90 -3.04 3.81 -2.55
CA ALA A 90 -3.44 2.98 -3.68
C ALA A 90 -3.00 1.52 -3.55
N ILE A 91 -3.71 0.65 -4.26
CA ILE A 91 -3.36 -0.76 -4.44
C ILE A 91 -3.53 -1.15 -5.90
N GLU A 92 -2.53 -1.86 -6.43
CA GLU A 92 -2.63 -2.58 -7.71
C GLU A 92 -2.46 -4.07 -7.47
N VAL A 93 -3.24 -4.89 -8.19
CA VAL A 93 -3.13 -6.34 -8.16
C VAL A 93 -3.05 -6.89 -9.57
N VAL A 94 -1.95 -7.58 -9.87
CA VAL A 94 -1.72 -8.23 -11.17
C VAL A 94 -1.77 -9.75 -11.06
N GLY A 95 -2.14 -10.42 -12.15
CA GLY A 95 -2.16 -11.89 -12.23
C GLY A 95 -3.42 -12.55 -11.68
N VAL A 96 -4.49 -11.78 -11.45
CA VAL A 96 -5.81 -12.31 -11.09
C VAL A 96 -6.40 -13.06 -12.28
N LYS A 97 -6.72 -14.35 -12.08
CA LYS A 97 -7.33 -15.21 -13.11
C LYS A 97 -8.77 -15.59 -12.82
N ASP A 98 -9.23 -15.27 -11.61
CA ASP A 98 -10.52 -15.69 -11.07
C ASP A 98 -11.44 -14.47 -10.93
N LEU A 99 -12.61 -14.52 -11.57
CA LEU A 99 -13.62 -13.47 -11.51
C LEU A 99 -14.24 -13.33 -10.12
N ASP A 100 -14.30 -14.42 -9.34
CA ASP A 100 -14.80 -14.37 -7.97
C ASP A 100 -13.87 -13.51 -7.09
N PHE A 101 -12.56 -13.54 -7.38
CA PHE A 101 -11.60 -12.70 -6.68
C PHE A 101 -11.73 -11.22 -7.02
N ALA A 102 -12.09 -10.87 -8.26
CA ALA A 102 -12.42 -9.49 -8.59
C ALA A 102 -13.59 -8.99 -7.70
N GLY A 103 -14.57 -9.84 -7.43
CA GLY A 103 -15.64 -9.54 -6.47
C GLY A 103 -15.16 -9.37 -5.01
N GLU A 104 -14.15 -10.13 -4.58
CA GLU A 104 -13.47 -9.91 -3.29
C GLU A 104 -12.75 -8.56 -3.24
N PHE A 105 -12.07 -8.18 -4.33
CA PHE A 105 -11.40 -6.89 -4.46
C PHE A 105 -12.40 -5.72 -4.35
N ILE A 106 -13.51 -5.75 -5.08
CA ILE A 106 -14.57 -4.71 -4.99
C ILE A 106 -15.06 -4.52 -3.54
N LYS A 107 -15.22 -5.61 -2.79
CA LYS A 107 -15.64 -5.54 -1.38
C LYS A 107 -14.53 -5.00 -0.47
N PHE A 108 -13.28 -5.27 -0.82
CA PHE A 108 -12.12 -4.79 -0.09
C PHE A 108 -11.93 -3.27 -0.27
N VAL A 109 -12.08 -2.76 -1.49
CA VAL A 109 -11.75 -1.37 -1.85
C VAL A 109 -12.91 -0.37 -1.66
N GLN A 110 -13.85 -0.67 -0.77
CA GLN A 110 -14.97 0.24 -0.52
C GLN A 110 -14.50 1.64 -0.13
N GLY A 111 -15.15 2.67 -0.68
CA GLY A 111 -14.85 4.07 -0.38
C GLY A 111 -13.71 4.67 -1.19
N CYS A 112 -13.19 3.95 -2.20
CA CYS A 112 -12.21 4.50 -3.16
C CYS A 112 -12.84 5.58 -4.06
N ASP A 113 -12.03 6.55 -4.44
CA ASP A 113 -12.39 7.59 -5.40
C ASP A 113 -12.26 7.06 -6.83
N GLU A 114 -11.27 6.21 -7.07
CA GLU A 114 -11.02 5.57 -8.36
C GLU A 114 -10.89 4.06 -8.21
N ILE A 115 -11.47 3.34 -9.18
CA ILE A 115 -11.39 1.89 -9.27
C ILE A 115 -11.34 1.45 -10.72
N GLU A 116 -10.40 0.55 -11.01
CA GLU A 116 -10.31 -0.11 -12.31
C GLU A 116 -10.29 -1.63 -12.11
N VAL A 117 -11.11 -2.31 -12.91
CA VAL A 117 -11.18 -3.77 -12.93
C VAL A 117 -11.04 -4.21 -14.38
N SER A 118 -9.91 -4.80 -14.71
CA SER A 118 -9.63 -5.33 -16.04
C SER A 118 -9.16 -6.79 -15.96
N SER A 119 -8.98 -7.43 -17.12
CA SER A 119 -8.37 -8.75 -17.20
C SER A 119 -6.87 -8.75 -16.92
N GLU A 120 -6.24 -7.58 -16.90
CA GLU A 120 -4.80 -7.43 -16.73
C GLU A 120 -4.43 -7.10 -15.28
N TYR A 121 -5.22 -6.22 -14.65
CA TYR A 121 -5.00 -5.76 -13.29
C TYR A 121 -6.30 -5.30 -12.62
N LEU A 122 -6.23 -5.22 -11.29
CA LEU A 122 -7.20 -4.56 -10.44
C LEU A 122 -6.51 -3.37 -9.78
N PHE A 123 -7.16 -2.21 -9.74
CA PHE A 123 -6.60 -0.99 -9.17
C PHE A 123 -7.65 -0.25 -8.35
N ALA A 124 -7.23 0.37 -7.25
CA ALA A 124 -8.03 1.33 -6.51
C ALA A 124 -7.15 2.38 -5.85
N TRP A 125 -7.68 3.61 -5.77
CA TRP A 125 -7.03 4.77 -5.18
C TRP A 125 -8.00 5.59 -4.30
N TRP A 126 -7.45 6.20 -3.25
CA TRP A 126 -8.14 7.05 -2.28
C TRP A 126 -7.41 8.41 -2.17
N ASP A 127 -8.09 9.53 -2.40
CA ASP A 127 -7.48 10.89 -2.37
C ASP A 127 -7.70 11.65 -1.07
#